data_AF-A0A4S8MBV4-F1
#
_entry.id   AF-A0A4S8MBV4-F1
#
_cell.length_a   1.000
_cell.length_b   1.000
_cell.length_c   1.000
_cell.angle_alpha   90.00
_cell.angle_beta   90.00
_cell.angle_gamma   90.00
#
_symmetry.space_group_name_H-M   'P 1'
#
loop_
_entity.id
_entity.type
_entity.pdbx_description
1 polymer ?
#
loop_
_entity_poly.entity_id
_entity_poly.type
_entity_poly.pdbx_seq_one_letter_code
_entity_poly.pdbx_strand_id
1 'polypeptide(L)'
;GLVSLACAQHGCFFPNGSMNIQVGEQYVSTRSIIHRYDTLNLLVGSIKSVTIIYDIMCQYKVKLHERLAKGGLTEPKELELTYFIGKFHLGGHKEDCWAAYTLDLLLGGGRQDGEVLETLWSGLNKSKSTVRAMAGGFRQEFLDDLIQDSNWKKLISGG
;
A
#
# COMPACT_ATOMS: atom_id res chain seq x y z
N GLY A 1 -8.03 -1.81 -11.94
CA GLY A 1 -6.73 -1.24 -11.52
C GLY A 1 -5.99 -2.26 -10.67
N LEU A 2 -4.86 -1.88 -10.10
CA LEU A 2 -4.12 -2.68 -9.11
C LEU A 2 -3.98 -1.83 -7.84
N VAL A 3 -4.19 -2.45 -6.68
CA VAL A 3 -3.79 -1.91 -5.38
C VAL A 3 -2.73 -2.83 -4.82
N SER A 4 -1.69 -2.27 -4.23
CA SER A 4 -0.55 -3.01 -3.72
C SER A 4 -0.09 -2.43 -2.39
N LEU A 5 0.54 -3.26 -1.57
CA LEU A 5 1.32 -2.83 -0.42
C LEU A 5 2.80 -3.10 -0.73
N ALA A 6 3.67 -2.18 -0.37
CA ALA A 6 5.10 -2.33 -0.49
C ALA A 6 5.83 -1.77 0.72
N CYS A 7 7.01 -2.30 1.00
CA CYS A 7 7.94 -1.68 1.91
C CYS A 7 8.47 -0.40 1.28
N ALA A 8 8.19 0.75 1.89
CA ALA A 8 8.58 2.04 1.33
C ALA A 8 10.10 2.28 1.34
N GLN A 9 10.83 1.62 2.24
CA GLN A 9 12.30 1.71 2.30
C GLN A 9 13.01 0.81 1.29
N HIS A 10 12.65 -0.48 1.24
CA HIS A 10 13.32 -1.47 0.37
C HIS A 10 12.70 -1.53 -1.04
N GLY A 11 11.51 -0.94 -1.21
CA GLY A 11 10.74 -1.00 -2.44
C GLY A 11 10.37 -2.42 -2.85
N CYS A 12 10.13 -3.31 -1.90
CA CYS A 12 9.65 -4.66 -2.18
C CYS A 12 8.13 -4.70 -1.98
N PHE A 13 7.41 -5.34 -2.90
CA PHE A 13 6.00 -5.66 -2.68
C PHE A 13 5.87 -6.59 -1.48
N PHE A 14 4.84 -6.37 -0.66
CA PHE A 14 4.51 -7.32 0.40
C PHE A 14 3.94 -8.62 -0.21
N PRO A 15 4.29 -9.80 0.33
CA PRO A 15 3.70 -11.06 -0.09
C PRO A 15 2.18 -11.02 0.02
N ASN A 16 1.53 -11.53 -1.03
CA ASN A 16 0.10 -11.43 -1.26
C ASN A 16 -0.43 -9.98 -1.33
N GLY A 17 0.36 -8.93 -1.09
CA GLY A 17 -0.05 -7.54 -0.83
C GLY A 17 -0.75 -6.80 -1.97
N SER A 18 -0.92 -7.45 -3.12
CA SER A 18 -1.49 -6.88 -4.33
C SER A 18 -2.85 -7.48 -4.66
N MET A 19 -3.78 -6.67 -5.16
CA MET A 19 -5.13 -7.09 -5.54
C MET A 19 -5.71 -6.27 -6.68
N ASN A 20 -6.48 -6.95 -7.52
CA ASN A 20 -7.24 -6.32 -8.58
C ASN A 20 -8.41 -5.49 -8.01
N ILE A 21 -8.50 -4.22 -8.41
CA ILE A 21 -9.67 -3.37 -8.11
C ILE A 21 -10.62 -3.33 -9.30
N GLN A 22 -11.91 -3.54 -9.02
CA GLN A 22 -12.97 -3.65 -10.02
C GLN A 22 -13.52 -2.27 -10.45
N VAL A 23 -13.49 -1.25 -9.59
CA VAL A 23 -14.06 0.08 -9.88
C VAL A 23 -13.18 1.21 -9.33
N GLY A 24 -12.30 1.75 -10.19
CA GLY A 24 -11.43 2.89 -9.88
C GLY A 24 -10.56 2.73 -8.62
N GLU A 25 -9.82 3.77 -8.25
CA GLU A 25 -9.07 3.84 -6.98
C GLU A 25 -9.97 3.98 -5.75
N GLN A 26 -11.30 4.00 -5.94
CA GLN A 26 -12.18 4.62 -4.96
C GLN A 26 -12.19 3.96 -3.60
N TYR A 27 -11.76 2.70 -3.47
CA TYR A 27 -11.72 2.03 -2.18
C TYR A 27 -10.62 0.97 -2.20
N VAL A 28 -9.40 1.34 -1.78
CA VAL A 28 -8.51 0.34 -1.17
C VAL A 28 -9.36 -0.33 -0.10
N SER A 29 -9.79 -1.57 -0.33
CA SER A 29 -10.68 -2.20 0.63
C SER A 29 -9.92 -2.25 1.94
N THR A 30 -10.44 -1.67 3.00
CA THR A 30 -9.76 -1.65 4.30
C THR A 30 -9.50 -3.08 4.82
N ARG A 31 -10.17 -4.07 4.20
CA ARG A 31 -9.91 -5.51 4.23
C ARG A 31 -8.51 -5.93 3.80
N SER A 32 -7.93 -5.28 2.80
CA SER A 32 -6.54 -5.53 2.39
C SER A 32 -5.54 -5.16 3.48
N ILE A 33 -5.82 -4.09 4.24
CA ILE A 33 -4.93 -3.56 5.28
C ILE A 33 -5.02 -4.44 6.53
N ILE A 34 -6.23 -4.75 7.00
CA ILE A 34 -6.42 -5.53 8.25
C ILE A 34 -6.08 -7.00 8.09
N HIS A 35 -6.56 -7.67 7.05
CA HIS A 35 -6.25 -9.09 6.82
C HIS A 35 -4.73 -9.31 6.70
N ARG A 36 -4.00 -8.29 6.27
CA ARG A 36 -2.55 -8.32 6.12
C ARG A 36 -1.80 -7.87 7.35
N TYR A 37 -2.35 -7.00 8.19
CA TYR A 37 -1.84 -6.83 9.55
C TYR A 37 -1.85 -8.17 10.29
N ASP A 38 -2.97 -8.90 10.27
CA ASP A 38 -3.06 -10.22 10.92
C ASP A 38 -2.01 -11.18 10.37
N THR A 39 -1.85 -11.22 9.04
CA THR A 39 -0.83 -12.05 8.38
C THR A 39 0.60 -11.64 8.75
N LEU A 40 0.90 -10.34 8.76
CA LEU A 40 2.23 -9.83 9.10
C LEU A 40 2.56 -10.00 10.59
N ASN A 41 1.58 -9.85 11.48
CA ASN A 41 1.75 -10.12 12.90
C ASN A 41 1.96 -11.60 13.18
N LEU A 42 1.29 -12.50 12.46
CA LEU A 42 1.55 -13.94 12.54
C LEU A 42 2.97 -14.30 12.07
N LEU A 43 3.52 -13.59 11.09
CA LEU A 43 4.84 -13.87 10.52
C LEU A 43 6.00 -13.25 11.33
N VAL A 44 5.83 -12.05 11.87
CA VAL A 44 6.92 -11.26 12.49
C VAL A 44 6.76 -11.13 14.02
N GLY A 45 5.58 -11.48 14.56
CA GLY A 45 5.32 -11.63 15.99
C GLY A 45 5.42 -10.35 16.83
N SER A 46 5.50 -9.16 16.22
CA SER A 46 5.88 -7.94 16.97
C SER A 46 5.62 -6.59 16.29
N ILE A 47 4.70 -6.49 15.33
CA ILE A 47 4.43 -5.20 14.67
C ILE A 47 3.60 -4.32 15.59
N LYS A 48 4.25 -3.29 16.16
CA LYS A 48 3.63 -2.32 17.06
C LYS A 48 2.97 -1.17 16.34
N SER A 49 3.46 -0.81 15.16
CA SER A 49 2.94 0.30 14.37
C SER A 49 2.96 0.02 12.88
N VAL A 50 1.98 0.57 12.16
CA VAL A 50 1.88 0.53 10.71
C VAL A 50 1.65 1.95 10.21
N THR A 51 2.53 2.39 9.31
CA THR A 51 2.38 3.67 8.62
C THR A 51 1.66 3.45 7.29
N ILE A 52 0.57 4.19 7.08
CA ILE A 52 -0.21 4.18 5.86
C ILE A 52 0.02 5.52 5.14
N ILE A 53 0.52 5.45 3.91
CA ILE A 53 0.73 6.61 3.05
C ILE A 53 -0.29 6.51 1.92
N TYR A 54 -1.06 7.58 1.74
CA TYR A 54 -2.08 7.62 0.68
C TYR A 54 -2.36 9.06 0.27
N ASP A 55 -2.56 9.29 -1.03
CA ASP A 55 -2.69 10.64 -1.59
C ASP A 55 -3.81 11.42 -0.91
N ILE A 56 -4.99 10.81 -0.80
CA ILE A 56 -6.16 11.45 -0.20
C ILE A 56 -6.34 11.10 1.28
N MET A 57 -5.25 10.84 2.01
CA MET A 57 -5.31 10.36 3.40
C MET A 57 -6.15 11.25 4.32
N CYS A 58 -6.08 12.58 4.13
CA CYS A 58 -6.86 13.53 4.92
C CYS A 58 -8.39 13.35 4.77
N GLN A 59 -8.85 12.81 3.64
CA GLN A 59 -10.26 12.48 3.39
C GLN A 59 -10.55 11.02 3.75
N TYR A 60 -9.59 10.14 3.46
CA TYR A 60 -9.71 8.71 3.69
C TYR A 60 -9.82 8.39 5.18
N LYS A 61 -8.96 8.95 6.03
CA LYS A 61 -8.95 8.68 7.48
C LYS A 61 -10.29 8.97 8.17
N VAL A 62 -11.01 10.01 7.73
CA VAL A 62 -12.26 10.49 8.36
C VAL A 62 -13.31 9.39 8.52
N LYS A 63 -13.47 8.52 7.51
CA LYS A 63 -14.44 7.41 7.56
C LYS A 63 -13.75 6.04 7.66
N LEU A 64 -12.52 5.98 8.19
CA LEU A 64 -11.76 4.72 8.23
C LEU A 64 -12.49 3.66 9.05
N HIS A 65 -12.93 4.00 10.27
CA HIS A 65 -13.66 3.08 11.15
C HIS A 65 -14.97 2.58 10.53
N GLU A 66 -15.74 3.45 9.88
CA GLU A 66 -16.96 3.05 9.17
C GLU A 66 -16.67 2.07 8.04
N ARG A 67 -15.59 2.30 7.28
CA ARG A 67 -15.17 1.40 6.20
C ARG A 67 -14.71 0.05 6.74
N LEU A 68 -13.99 0.04 7.87
CA LEU A 68 -13.61 -1.18 8.57
C LEU A 68 -14.84 -1.99 9.00
N ALA A 69 -15.77 -1.34 9.69
CA ALA A 69 -17.01 -1.97 10.15
C ALA A 69 -17.83 -2.54 8.99
N LYS A 70 -17.96 -1.79 7.88
CA LYS A 70 -18.65 -2.26 6.67
C LYS A 70 -17.98 -3.49 6.05
N GLY A 71 -16.66 -3.62 6.20
CA GLY A 71 -15.89 -4.78 5.78
C GLY A 71 -15.94 -5.98 6.74
N GLY A 72 -16.63 -5.84 7.87
CA GLY A 72 -16.64 -6.85 8.95
C GLY A 72 -15.32 -6.91 9.72
N LEU A 73 -14.60 -5.78 9.80
CA LEU A 73 -13.26 -5.71 10.39
C LEU A 73 -13.25 -4.69 11.52
N THR A 74 -12.40 -4.93 12.50
CA THR A 74 -12.13 -4.00 13.59
C THR A 74 -10.68 -3.58 13.54
N GLU A 75 -10.42 -2.31 13.84
CA GLU A 75 -9.05 -1.84 14.02
C GLU A 75 -8.38 -2.62 15.17
N PRO A 76 -7.15 -3.12 14.99
CA PRO A 76 -6.48 -3.87 16.04
C PRO A 76 -6.13 -2.92 17.18
N LYS A 77 -6.58 -3.23 18.40
CA LYS A 77 -6.40 -2.35 19.56
C LYS A 77 -4.94 -2.15 19.96
N GLU A 78 -4.08 -3.14 19.69
CA GLU A 78 -2.65 -3.06 19.99
C GLU A 78 -1.80 -2.46 18.86
N LEU A 79 -2.40 -2.11 17.72
CA LEU A 79 -1.69 -1.58 16.57
C LEU A 79 -1.78 -0.05 16.50
N GLU A 80 -0.64 0.62 16.51
CA GLU A 80 -0.59 2.05 16.25
C GLU A 80 -0.62 2.32 14.73
N LEU A 81 -1.71 2.90 14.25
CA LEU A 81 -1.81 3.35 12.86
C LEU A 81 -1.38 4.81 12.73
N THR A 82 -0.36 5.07 11.92
CA THR A 82 0.08 6.42 11.54
C THR A 82 -0.24 6.68 10.07
N TYR A 83 -0.52 7.94 9.74
CA TYR A 83 -1.10 8.33 8.46
C TYR A 83 -0.34 9.48 7.84
N PHE A 84 0.03 9.37 6.57
CA PHE A 84 0.77 10.40 5.84
C PHE A 84 0.29 10.50 4.39
N ILE A 85 0.74 11.53 3.69
CA ILE A 85 0.47 11.80 2.28
C ILE A 85 1.81 11.84 1.54
N GLY A 86 1.85 11.29 0.32
CA GLY A 86 3.03 11.36 -0.55
C GLY A 86 3.47 12.81 -0.80
N LYS A 87 4.78 13.06 -0.86
CA LYS A 87 5.33 14.43 -0.91
C LYS A 87 4.83 15.21 -2.12
N PHE A 88 4.72 14.55 -3.26
CA PHE A 88 4.21 15.17 -4.47
C PHE A 88 2.75 15.58 -4.30
N HIS A 89 1.92 14.68 -3.77
CA HIS A 89 0.50 14.89 -3.56
C HIS A 89 0.20 15.93 -2.48
N LEU A 90 1.02 16.02 -1.42
CA LEU A 90 0.81 16.95 -0.31
C LEU A 90 0.72 18.42 -0.78
N GLY A 91 1.40 18.77 -1.87
CA GLY A 91 1.33 20.11 -2.47
C GLY A 91 -0.06 20.50 -2.99
N GLY A 92 -0.92 19.53 -3.30
CA GLY A 92 -2.30 19.74 -3.74
C GLY A 92 -3.32 19.85 -2.59
N HIS A 93 -2.89 19.73 -1.34
CA HIS A 93 -3.76 19.72 -0.16
C HIS A 93 -3.82 21.08 0.54
N LYS A 94 -4.85 21.27 1.37
CA LYS A 94 -4.99 22.45 2.23
C LYS A 94 -3.83 22.57 3.21
N GLU A 95 -3.54 23.80 3.65
CA GLU A 95 -2.41 24.12 4.54
C GLU A 95 -2.35 23.25 5.81
N ASP A 96 -3.49 22.98 6.47
CA ASP A 96 -3.56 22.10 7.64
C ASP A 96 -2.93 20.71 7.40
N CYS A 97 -2.95 20.21 6.16
CA CYS A 97 -2.42 18.89 5.85
C CYS A 97 -0.89 18.85 5.94
N TRP A 98 -0.20 19.97 5.74
CA TRP A 98 1.26 20.02 5.77
C TRP A 98 1.81 19.65 7.14
N ALA A 99 1.21 20.19 8.21
CA ALA A 99 1.62 19.86 9.58
C ALA A 99 1.16 18.45 10.00
N ALA A 100 0.01 17.99 9.49
CA ALA A 100 -0.61 16.75 9.93
C ALA A 100 -0.13 15.49 9.22
N TYR A 101 0.31 15.59 7.95
CA TYR A 101 0.55 14.44 7.08
C TYR A 101 1.88 14.47 6.32
N THR A 102 2.77 15.42 6.60
CA THR A 102 4.08 15.47 5.94
C THR A 102 4.96 14.28 6.35
N LEU A 103 5.52 13.61 5.34
CA LEU A 103 6.48 12.52 5.54
C LEU A 103 7.78 12.97 6.20
N ASP A 104 8.09 14.26 6.21
CA ASP A 104 9.27 14.78 6.91
C ASP A 104 9.17 14.67 8.44
N LEU A 105 7.95 14.44 8.98
CA LEU A 105 7.71 14.17 10.40
C LEU A 105 7.57 12.67 10.71
N LEU A 106 7.75 11.78 9.73
CA LEU A 106 7.69 10.34 9.94
C LEU A 106 8.93 9.85 10.70
N LEU A 107 8.76 9.57 12.00
CA LEU A 107 9.82 9.03 12.83
C LEU A 107 10.12 7.56 12.46
N GLY A 108 11.40 7.24 12.25
CA GLY A 108 11.85 5.88 11.96
C GLY A 108 11.62 5.37 10.54
N GLY A 109 10.89 6.11 9.69
CA GLY A 109 10.61 5.72 8.29
C GLY A 109 11.70 6.03 7.28
N GLY A 110 12.79 6.69 7.70
CA GLY A 110 13.83 7.17 6.79
C GLY A 110 13.34 8.29 5.86
N ARG A 111 14.22 8.72 4.95
CA ARG A 111 13.87 9.76 3.96
C ARG A 111 13.24 9.10 2.74
N GLN A 112 11.96 9.34 2.54
CA GLN A 112 11.18 8.83 1.42
C GLN A 112 10.20 9.88 0.90
N ASP A 113 9.73 9.70 -0.33
CA ASP A 113 8.72 10.54 -0.99
C ASP A 113 7.30 9.97 -0.87
N GLY A 114 7.16 8.69 -0.52
CA GLY A 114 5.87 8.00 -0.48
C GLY A 114 5.44 7.44 -1.82
N GLU A 115 6.29 7.50 -2.86
CA GLU A 115 5.97 7.19 -4.27
C GLU A 115 6.51 5.80 -4.71
N VAL A 116 6.74 4.92 -3.73
CA VAL A 116 7.37 3.62 -3.96
C VAL A 116 6.51 2.73 -4.86
N LEU A 117 5.19 2.83 -4.73
CA LEU A 117 4.25 1.97 -5.44
C LEU A 117 4.15 2.38 -6.91
N GLU A 118 4.16 3.67 -7.21
CA GLU A 118 4.18 4.25 -8.55
C GLU A 118 5.41 3.75 -9.31
N THR A 119 6.57 3.77 -8.65
CA THR A 119 7.82 3.27 -9.23
C THR A 119 7.74 1.77 -9.54
N LEU A 120 7.17 0.98 -8.63
CA LEU A 120 7.03 -0.46 -8.81
C LEU A 120 5.99 -0.81 -9.89
N TRP A 121 4.84 -0.14 -9.89
CA TRP A 121 3.80 -0.30 -10.91
C TRP A 121 4.28 0.16 -12.28
N SER A 122 5.18 1.15 -12.37
CA SER A 122 5.85 1.52 -13.62
C SER A 122 6.58 0.33 -14.25
N GLY A 123 7.25 -0.50 -13.43
CA GLY A 123 7.84 -1.76 -13.89
C GLY A 123 6.81 -2.73 -14.47
N LEU A 124 5.66 -2.87 -13.80
CA LEU A 124 4.56 -3.75 -14.22
C LEU A 124 3.81 -3.25 -15.45
N ASN A 125 3.82 -1.94 -15.71
CA ASN A 125 3.08 -1.33 -16.82
C ASN A 125 3.51 -1.85 -18.19
N LYS A 126 4.72 -2.42 -18.31
CA LYS A 126 5.20 -3.10 -19.52
C LYS A 126 4.28 -4.26 -19.95
N SER A 127 3.65 -4.91 -18.97
CA SER A 127 2.75 -6.06 -19.19
C SER A 127 1.27 -5.66 -19.23
N LYS A 128 0.93 -4.36 -19.19
CA LYS A 128 -0.45 -3.86 -19.05
C LYS A 128 -1.37 -4.33 -20.18
N SER A 129 -0.89 -4.36 -21.42
CA SER A 129 -1.68 -4.80 -22.58
C SER A 129 -2.05 -6.29 -22.46
N THR A 130 -1.09 -7.12 -22.10
CA THR A 130 -1.27 -8.56 -21.87
C THR A 130 -2.26 -8.82 -20.73
N VAL A 131 -2.01 -8.20 -19.58
CA VAL A 131 -2.82 -8.34 -18.36
C VAL A 131 -4.27 -7.87 -18.57
N ARG A 132 -4.51 -6.94 -19.50
CA ARG A 132 -5.87 -6.45 -19.85
C ARG A 132 -6.70 -7.51 -20.58
N ALA A 133 -6.08 -8.40 -21.35
CA ALA A 133 -6.78 -9.44 -22.11
C ALA A 133 -7.05 -10.72 -21.30
N MET A 134 -6.42 -10.86 -20.13
CA MET A 134 -6.50 -12.07 -19.30
C MET A 134 -7.79 -12.13 -18.47
N ALA A 135 -8.32 -13.34 -18.32
CA ALA A 135 -9.40 -13.63 -17.37
C ALA A 135 -8.92 -13.46 -15.92
N GLY A 136 -9.84 -13.19 -14.98
CA GLY A 136 -9.51 -12.74 -13.62
C GLY A 136 -8.54 -13.63 -12.83
N GLY A 137 -8.71 -14.96 -12.88
CA GLY A 137 -7.81 -15.91 -12.20
C GLY A 137 -6.40 -15.89 -12.77
N PHE A 138 -6.28 -16.17 -14.08
CA PHE A 138 -4.99 -16.12 -14.79
C PHE A 138 -4.29 -14.76 -14.69
N ARG A 139 -5.07 -13.67 -14.70
CA ARG A 139 -4.56 -12.32 -14.51
C ARG A 139 -3.89 -12.14 -13.15
N GLN A 140 -4.49 -12.69 -12.09
CA GLN A 140 -3.95 -12.60 -10.73
C GLN A 140 -2.65 -13.40 -10.63
N GLU A 141 -2.66 -14.66 -11.06
CA GLU A 141 -1.47 -15.53 -11.05
C GLU A 141 -0.30 -14.89 -11.82
N PHE A 142 -0.56 -14.39 -13.03
CA PHE A 142 0.46 -13.74 -13.83
C PHE A 142 1.01 -12.46 -13.20
N LEU A 143 0.16 -11.68 -12.51
CA LEU A 143 0.62 -10.50 -11.77
C LEU A 143 1.47 -10.89 -10.55
N ASP A 144 1.10 -11.96 -9.85
CA ASP A 144 1.83 -12.48 -8.71
C ASP A 144 3.23 -12.96 -9.13
N ASP A 145 3.36 -13.62 -10.29
CA ASP A 145 4.66 -14.00 -10.88
C ASP A 145 5.55 -12.78 -11.16
N LEU A 146 5.00 -11.73 -11.79
CA LEU A 146 5.75 -10.50 -12.08
C LEU A 146 6.19 -9.76 -10.81
N ILE A 147 5.31 -9.73 -9.80
CA ILE A 147 5.60 -9.14 -8.50
C ILE A 147 6.71 -9.92 -7.79
N GLN A 148 6.65 -11.25 -7.83
CA GLN A 148 7.65 -12.12 -7.24
C GLN A 148 9.01 -11.97 -7.93
N ASP A 149 9.04 -11.90 -9.26
CA ASP A 149 10.25 -11.62 -10.04
C ASP A 149 10.84 -10.24 -9.69
N SER A 150 10.01 -9.21 -9.56
CA SER A 150 10.44 -7.87 -9.12
C SER A 150 11.10 -7.91 -7.74
N ASN A 151 10.52 -8.63 -6.79
CA ASN A 151 11.08 -8.80 -5.45
C ASN A 151 12.37 -9.63 -5.48
N TRP A 152 12.39 -10.72 -6.25
CA TRP A 152 13.57 -11.58 -6.40
C TRP A 152 14.76 -10.80 -6.95
N LYS A 153 14.56 -10.02 -8.01
CA LYS A 153 15.61 -9.18 -8.59
C LYS A 153 16.23 -8.25 -7.57
N LYS A 154 15.40 -7.59 -6.74
CA LYS A 154 15.88 -6.73 -5.65
C LYS A 154 16.69 -7.48 -4.59
N LEU A 155 16.31 -8.71 -4.27
CA LEU A 155 17.05 -9.53 -3.31
C LEU A 155 18.43 -9.92 -3.82
N ILE A 156 18.56 -10.29 -5.10
CA ILE A 156 19.83 -10.76 -5.68
C ILE A 156 20.75 -9.64 -6.17
N SER A 157 20.20 -8.47 -6.50
CA SER A 157 21.00 -7.36 -7.01
C SER A 157 21.74 -6.57 -5.93
N GLY A 158 21.57 -6.94 -4.66
CA GLY A 158 22.11 -6.21 -3.51
C GLY A 158 21.34 -4.90 -3.27
N GLY A 159 20.75 -4.77 -2.09
CA GLY A 159 20.25 -3.48 -1.60
C GLY A 159 21.40 -2.51 -1.34
#